data_AF-A0A8C9X5T3-F1
#
_entry.id   AF-A0A8C9X5T3-F1
#
_cell.length_a   1.000
_cell.length_b   1.000
_cell.length_c   1.000
_cell.angle_alpha   90.00
_cell.angle_beta   90.00
_cell.angle_gamma   90.00
#
_symmetry.space_group_name_H-M   'P 1'
#
loop_
_entity.id
_entity.type
_entity.pdbx_description
1 polymer ?
#
loop_
_entity_poly.entity_id
_entity_poly.type
_entity_poly.pdbx_seq_one_letter_code
_entity_poly.pdbx_strand_id
1 'polypeptide(L)'
;MHYQTEERGQPHSPDYRIYFKNSDGKYISPFHDISLKADTEQMLFNMVVEVPRWSNAKMEIATKEPLNPIKQDVKKGKLRYVANIFPHKGYIWNYGALPQTWEDPNHTDKETHCCGDNDPIDVCEIGTQVCFPGQVIQVKVLGILAMIDEGEMDWKVIAINAKDPDAKNLNSIEDVRKSRPGHLEATVDWFRKYKVPDGKPENQFGFNGQFKDKDFAVKIIKSTHEHWRALVQKQTNSGGIECKNISCCESPFKCSADEARDVVEAVRTFICSCFTMTIANTIIAYKTVSELGVVIVLYNI
;
A
#
# COMPACT_ATOMS: atom_id res chain seq x y z
N MET A 1 8.59 12.91 10.37
CA MET A 1 8.25 11.77 11.25
C MET A 1 8.88 10.52 10.66
N HIS A 2 9.39 9.62 11.49
CA HIS A 2 9.93 8.33 11.06
C HIS A 2 8.98 7.25 11.56
N TYR A 3 8.50 6.41 10.66
CA TYR A 3 7.65 5.26 10.96
C TYR A 3 8.48 3.99 10.85
N GLN A 4 8.24 3.06 11.75
CA GLN A 4 8.88 1.75 11.75
C GLN A 4 7.84 0.67 11.49
N THR A 5 8.29 -0.48 11.00
CA THR A 5 7.44 -1.64 10.77
C THR A 5 7.82 -2.80 11.68
N GLU A 6 6.86 -3.66 11.99
CA GLU A 6 7.07 -4.92 12.70
C GLU A 6 6.34 -6.05 12.00
N GLU A 7 7.10 -7.05 11.58
CA GLU A 7 6.58 -8.23 10.89
C GLU A 7 6.10 -9.29 11.90
N ARG A 8 4.98 -9.93 11.58
CA ARG A 8 4.38 -11.05 12.31
C ARG A 8 3.89 -12.12 11.33
N GLY A 9 3.80 -13.36 11.80
CA GLY A 9 3.54 -14.50 10.93
C GLY A 9 4.70 -14.82 9.98
N GLN A 10 4.53 -15.85 9.15
CA GLN A 10 5.56 -16.31 8.22
C GLN A 10 5.49 -15.55 6.89
N PRO A 11 6.60 -15.02 6.33
CA PRO A 11 6.57 -14.44 4.98
C PRO A 11 6.04 -15.44 3.94
N HIS A 12 5.24 -14.95 2.98
CA HIS A 12 4.56 -15.77 1.96
C HIS A 12 3.58 -16.80 2.53
N SER A 13 2.90 -16.47 3.62
CA SER A 13 1.75 -17.23 4.14
C SER A 13 0.55 -16.32 4.43
N PRO A 14 -0.67 -16.89 4.57
CA PRO A 14 -1.87 -16.10 4.88
C PRO A 14 -1.85 -15.39 6.25
N ASP A 15 -0.99 -15.78 7.18
CA ASP A 15 -0.83 -15.17 8.50
C ASP A 15 0.24 -14.06 8.54
N TYR A 16 0.95 -13.80 7.45
CA TYR A 16 1.93 -12.71 7.38
C TYR A 16 1.28 -11.33 7.55
N ARG A 17 1.84 -10.51 8.44
CA ARG A 17 1.37 -9.15 8.74
C ARG A 17 2.54 -8.20 8.92
N ILE A 18 2.39 -6.96 8.44
CA ILE A 18 3.32 -5.86 8.69
C ILE A 18 2.57 -4.78 9.47
N TYR A 19 2.86 -4.69 10.77
CA TYR A 19 2.34 -3.65 11.67
C TYR A 19 3.23 -2.41 11.63
N PHE A 20 2.67 -1.27 12.07
CA PHE A 20 3.35 0.01 12.04
C PHE A 20 3.55 0.55 13.46
N LYS A 21 4.66 1.27 13.64
CA LYS A 21 4.96 2.04 14.85
C LYS A 21 5.30 3.47 14.52
N ASN A 22 4.91 4.39 15.39
CA ASN A 22 5.34 5.78 15.33
C ASN A 22 6.78 5.94 15.87
N SER A 23 7.28 7.18 15.90
CA SER A 23 8.63 7.49 16.41
C SER A 23 8.87 7.16 17.88
N ASP A 24 7.79 7.03 18.66
CA ASP A 24 7.84 6.68 20.08
C ASP A 24 7.78 5.15 20.30
N GLY A 25 7.77 4.36 19.22
CA GLY A 25 7.65 2.90 19.26
C GLY A 25 6.24 2.39 19.58
N LYS A 26 5.23 3.26 19.60
CA LYS A 26 3.83 2.86 19.81
C LYS A 26 3.26 2.32 18.51
N TYR A 27 2.56 1.19 18.58
CA TYR A 27 1.80 0.67 17.44
C TYR A 27 0.79 1.71 16.96
N ILE A 28 0.51 1.71 15.67
CA ILE A 28 -0.42 2.62 15.01
C ILE A 28 -1.11 1.92 13.83
N SER A 29 -2.29 2.39 13.46
CA SER A 29 -2.94 2.00 12.20
C SER A 29 -2.31 2.79 11.03
N PRO A 30 -1.81 2.13 9.97
CA PRO A 30 -1.36 2.84 8.78
C PRO A 30 -2.52 3.48 8.01
N PHE A 31 -3.75 3.01 8.22
CA PHE A 31 -4.93 3.59 7.61
C PHE A 31 -5.35 4.88 8.34
N HIS A 32 -5.33 4.89 9.68
CA HIS A 32 -5.98 5.96 10.45
C HIS A 32 -5.02 6.92 11.15
N ASP A 33 -3.86 6.43 11.61
CA ASP A 33 -2.98 7.19 12.50
C ASP A 33 -1.82 7.89 11.75
N ILE A 34 -1.51 7.48 10.52
CA ILE A 34 -0.56 8.21 9.66
C ILE A 34 -1.30 9.40 9.06
N SER A 35 -0.81 10.61 9.30
CA SER A 35 -1.45 11.82 8.78
C SER A 35 -1.44 11.84 7.24
N LEU A 36 -2.56 12.19 6.61
CA LEU A 36 -2.64 12.36 5.15
C LEU A 36 -1.59 13.35 4.63
N LYS A 37 -1.52 14.54 5.23
CA LYS A 37 -0.58 15.59 4.83
C LYS A 37 0.73 15.44 5.59
N ALA A 38 1.83 15.39 4.84
CA ALA A 38 3.19 15.37 5.36
C ALA A 38 3.74 16.79 5.58
N ASP A 39 3.43 17.69 4.65
CA ASP A 39 3.81 19.10 4.68
C ASP A 39 2.67 19.90 4.02
N THR A 40 2.07 20.82 4.78
CA THR A 40 0.93 21.61 4.29
C THR A 40 1.37 22.73 3.35
N GLU A 41 2.55 23.30 3.56
CA GLU A 41 3.07 24.41 2.74
C GLU A 41 3.50 23.89 1.37
N GLN A 42 4.18 22.73 1.35
CA GLN A 42 4.64 22.10 0.11
C GLN A 42 3.59 21.19 -0.54
N MET A 43 2.40 21.05 0.07
CA MET A 43 1.33 20.16 -0.39
C MET A 43 1.83 18.73 -0.64
N LEU A 44 2.64 18.21 0.29
CA LEU A 44 3.13 16.83 0.27
C LEU A 44 2.20 15.93 1.07
N PHE A 45 2.00 14.72 0.57
CA PHE A 45 1.17 13.69 1.19
C PHE A 45 2.05 12.55 1.69
N ASN A 46 1.67 11.91 2.80
CA ASN A 46 2.26 10.62 3.15
C ASN A 46 1.62 9.54 2.27
N MET A 47 2.43 8.63 1.75
CA MET A 47 1.99 7.42 1.07
C MET A 47 2.50 6.23 1.87
N VAL A 48 1.61 5.27 2.12
CA VAL A 48 1.96 3.96 2.66
C VAL A 48 2.23 3.05 1.47
N VAL A 49 3.48 2.63 1.28
CA VAL A 49 3.86 1.70 0.21
C VAL A 49 3.44 0.29 0.60
N GLU A 50 2.66 -0.36 -0.26
CA GLU A 50 2.20 -1.73 -0.06
C GLU A 50 2.97 -2.70 -0.95
N VAL A 51 3.14 -2.36 -2.22
CA VAL A 51 3.74 -3.24 -3.23
C VAL A 51 4.94 -2.54 -3.91
N PRO A 52 6.17 -3.06 -3.74
CA PRO A 52 7.34 -2.56 -4.44
C PRO A 52 7.22 -2.68 -5.95
N ARG A 53 7.80 -1.72 -6.68
CA ARG A 53 7.92 -1.83 -8.14
C ARG A 53 8.62 -3.14 -8.55
N TRP A 54 8.10 -3.75 -9.60
CA TRP A 54 8.52 -5.03 -10.19
C TRP A 54 8.29 -6.27 -9.33
N SER A 55 7.53 -6.15 -8.24
CA SER A 55 7.03 -7.29 -7.46
C SER A 55 5.62 -7.71 -7.89
N ASN A 56 5.22 -8.92 -7.51
CA ASN A 56 3.96 -9.53 -7.94
C ASN A 56 2.97 -9.79 -6.78
N ALA A 57 3.43 -9.87 -5.53
CA ALA A 57 2.54 -10.15 -4.40
C ALA A 57 1.56 -8.98 -4.22
N LYS A 58 0.25 -9.24 -4.27
CA LYS A 58 -0.75 -8.22 -4.00
C LYS A 58 -0.85 -8.03 -2.49
N MET A 59 -0.07 -7.10 -1.98
CA MET A 59 -0.10 -6.66 -0.59
C MET A 59 -1.06 -5.47 -0.48
N GLU A 60 -1.76 -5.36 0.64
CA GLU A 60 -2.74 -4.30 0.91
C GLU A 60 -2.88 -4.05 2.42
N ILE A 61 -3.23 -2.83 2.79
CA ILE A 61 -3.71 -2.48 4.13
C ILE A 61 -4.95 -3.34 4.41
N ALA A 62 -4.92 -4.12 5.49
CA ALA A 62 -6.03 -4.96 5.90
C ALA A 62 -7.13 -4.10 6.54
N THR A 63 -7.99 -3.48 5.71
CA THR A 63 -9.02 -2.53 6.14
C THR A 63 -10.02 -3.09 7.18
N LYS A 64 -10.14 -4.41 7.27
CA LYS A 64 -11.06 -5.12 8.18
C LYS A 64 -10.37 -5.78 9.38
N GLU A 65 -9.06 -5.58 9.57
CA GLU A 65 -8.30 -6.14 10.69
C GLU A 65 -7.86 -5.06 11.69
N PRO A 66 -7.83 -5.36 13.00
CA PRO A 66 -7.40 -4.40 14.02
C PRO A 66 -5.99 -3.86 13.74
N LEU A 67 -5.84 -2.52 13.82
CA LEU A 67 -4.63 -1.77 13.48
C LEU A 67 -4.21 -1.85 12.01
N ASN A 68 -5.07 -2.38 11.13
CA ASN A 68 -4.93 -2.41 9.67
C ASN A 68 -3.51 -2.75 9.17
N PRO A 69 -2.87 -3.84 9.64
CA PRO A 69 -1.56 -4.23 9.13
C PRO A 69 -1.59 -4.45 7.61
N ILE A 70 -0.45 -4.32 6.95
CA ILE A 70 -0.35 -4.78 5.56
C ILE A 70 -0.33 -6.31 5.56
N LYS A 71 -1.10 -6.93 4.68
CA LYS A 71 -1.13 -8.38 4.44
C LYS A 71 -1.21 -8.67 2.95
N GLN A 72 -0.99 -9.94 2.57
CA GLN A 72 -1.21 -10.36 1.19
C GLN A 72 -2.69 -10.74 0.97
N ASP A 73 -3.27 -10.28 -0.13
CA ASP A 73 -4.63 -10.64 -0.56
C ASP A 73 -4.72 -12.17 -0.77
N VAL A 74 -5.85 -12.76 -0.37
CA VAL A 74 -6.14 -14.20 -0.47
C VAL A 74 -7.40 -14.40 -1.30
N LYS A 75 -7.23 -15.03 -2.47
CA LYS A 75 -8.33 -15.34 -3.39
C LYS A 75 -8.49 -16.86 -3.49
N LYS A 76 -9.70 -17.36 -3.19
CA LYS A 76 -10.01 -18.81 -3.20
C LYS A 76 -9.03 -19.64 -2.36
N GLY A 77 -8.66 -19.13 -1.18
CA GLY A 77 -7.75 -19.79 -0.23
C GLY A 77 -6.28 -19.81 -0.64
N LYS A 78 -5.89 -19.08 -1.70
CA LYS A 78 -4.50 -18.96 -2.15
C LYS A 78 -4.04 -17.51 -2.11
N LEU A 79 -2.77 -17.32 -1.77
CA LEU A 79 -2.11 -16.02 -1.86
C LEU A 79 -2.18 -15.50 -3.30
N ARG A 80 -2.59 -14.23 -3.45
CA ARG A 80 -2.75 -13.60 -4.76
C ARG A 80 -1.46 -12.96 -5.22
N TYR A 81 -1.11 -13.23 -6.47
CA TYR A 81 -0.02 -12.60 -7.19
C TYR A 81 -0.56 -12.03 -8.50
N VAL A 82 -0.25 -10.78 -8.80
CA VAL A 82 -0.58 -10.16 -10.08
C VAL A 82 0.32 -10.73 -11.18
N ALA A 83 -0.26 -10.98 -12.35
CA ALA A 83 0.45 -11.53 -13.50
C ALA A 83 1.49 -10.55 -14.08
N ASN A 84 2.45 -11.10 -14.81
CA ASN A 84 3.29 -10.31 -15.71
C ASN A 84 2.55 -10.20 -17.04
N ILE A 85 2.12 -9.00 -17.41
CA ILE A 85 1.46 -8.75 -18.70
C ILE A 85 2.49 -8.12 -19.61
N PHE A 86 2.97 -8.88 -20.59
CA PHE A 86 4.02 -8.42 -21.50
C PHE A 86 3.68 -7.04 -22.08
N PRO A 87 4.60 -6.05 -22.00
CA PRO A 87 6.01 -6.16 -21.63
C PRO A 87 6.34 -5.94 -20.15
N HIS A 88 5.34 -5.84 -19.28
CA HIS A 88 5.47 -5.45 -17.88
C HIS A 88 5.85 -6.61 -16.95
N LYS A 89 6.71 -6.30 -15.96
CA LYS A 89 7.03 -7.16 -14.82
C LYS A 89 6.28 -6.65 -13.59
N GLY A 90 5.34 -7.44 -13.07
CA GLY A 90 4.59 -7.12 -11.86
C GLY A 90 3.95 -5.74 -11.88
N TYR A 91 3.91 -5.09 -10.72
CA TYR A 91 3.54 -3.67 -10.60
C TYR A 91 4.64 -2.80 -11.22
N ILE A 92 4.29 -1.85 -12.09
CA ILE A 92 5.26 -1.00 -12.79
C ILE A 92 5.58 0.31 -12.06
N TRP A 93 5.06 0.47 -10.83
CA TRP A 93 5.33 1.56 -9.88
C TRP A 93 5.56 1.00 -8.48
N ASN A 94 6.05 1.83 -7.55
CA ASN A 94 5.76 1.52 -6.16
C ASN A 94 4.27 1.84 -5.95
N TYR A 95 3.52 0.88 -5.42
CA TYR A 95 2.07 0.97 -5.30
C TYR A 95 1.67 0.94 -3.84
N GLY A 96 0.60 1.64 -3.50
CA GLY A 96 0.06 1.69 -2.16
C GLY A 96 -1.05 2.73 -2.06
N ALA A 97 -1.25 3.27 -0.86
CA ALA A 97 -2.39 4.13 -0.56
C ALA A 97 -2.01 5.44 0.12
N LEU A 98 -2.89 6.44 0.04
CA LEU A 98 -2.85 7.58 0.96
C LEU A 98 -3.61 7.25 2.25
N PRO A 99 -2.99 7.39 3.43
CA PRO A 99 -3.66 7.15 4.69
C PRO A 99 -4.73 8.23 4.93
N GLN A 100 -5.68 7.93 5.80
CA GLN A 100 -6.80 8.82 6.12
C GLN A 100 -7.63 9.22 4.89
N THR A 101 -7.78 8.34 3.92
CA THR A 101 -8.68 8.52 2.78
C THR A 101 -9.56 7.29 2.64
N TRP A 102 -10.79 7.45 2.16
CA TRP A 102 -11.69 6.32 1.98
C TRP A 102 -12.64 6.58 0.81
N GLU A 103 -12.69 5.64 -0.12
CA GLU A 103 -13.64 5.63 -1.22
C GLU A 103 -14.98 5.04 -0.73
N ASP A 104 -15.82 5.88 -0.11
CA ASP A 104 -17.09 5.47 0.50
C ASP A 104 -18.00 4.74 -0.52
N PRO A 105 -18.36 3.46 -0.27
CA PRO A 105 -19.21 2.67 -1.17
C PRO A 105 -20.67 3.15 -1.21
N ASN A 106 -21.06 4.09 -0.33
CA ASN A 106 -22.37 4.73 -0.36
C ASN A 106 -22.36 6.07 -1.12
N HIS A 107 -21.17 6.54 -1.54
CA HIS A 107 -21.02 7.75 -2.33
C HIS A 107 -20.90 7.41 -3.81
N THR A 108 -21.81 7.93 -4.63
CA THR A 108 -21.74 7.79 -6.09
C THR A 108 -20.94 8.93 -6.70
N ASP A 109 -19.87 8.60 -7.42
CA ASP A 109 -19.10 9.59 -8.18
C ASP A 109 -19.96 10.22 -9.29
N LYS A 110 -19.82 11.53 -9.46
CA LYS A 110 -20.68 12.29 -10.37
C LYS A 110 -20.41 12.03 -11.85
N GLU A 111 -19.19 11.65 -12.18
CA GLU A 111 -18.70 11.54 -13.56
C GLU A 111 -18.79 10.10 -14.05
N THR A 112 -18.45 9.13 -13.20
CA THR A 112 -18.51 7.69 -13.55
C THR A 112 -19.82 7.03 -13.17
N HIS A 113 -20.61 7.62 -12.26
CA HIS A 113 -21.81 7.03 -11.67
C HIS A 113 -21.57 5.71 -10.90
N CYS A 114 -20.32 5.39 -10.60
CA CYS A 114 -19.92 4.26 -9.77
C CYS A 114 -19.82 4.68 -8.30
N CYS A 115 -20.06 3.74 -7.38
CA CYS A 115 -19.76 3.93 -5.97
C CYS A 115 -18.29 3.60 -5.67
N GLY A 116 -17.72 4.14 -4.60
CA GLY A 116 -16.35 3.82 -4.18
C GLY A 116 -16.13 2.34 -3.86
N ASP A 117 -14.89 1.87 -3.99
CA ASP A 117 -14.47 0.48 -3.79
C ASP A 117 -14.28 0.08 -2.31
N ASN A 118 -14.58 0.99 -1.37
CA ASN A 118 -14.49 0.82 0.08
C ASN A 118 -13.05 0.74 0.63
N ASP A 119 -12.03 1.08 -0.15
CA ASP A 119 -10.62 1.10 0.26
C ASP A 119 -10.06 2.53 0.35
N PRO A 120 -8.84 2.73 0.88
CA PRO A 120 -8.15 4.02 0.78
C PRO A 120 -7.77 4.35 -0.67
N ILE A 121 -7.63 5.63 -1.00
CA ILE A 121 -7.30 6.04 -2.37
C ILE A 121 -5.91 5.55 -2.77
N ASP A 122 -5.83 4.93 -3.95
CA ASP A 122 -4.63 4.30 -4.45
C ASP A 122 -3.62 5.28 -5.06
N VAL A 123 -2.34 4.91 -4.99
CA VAL A 123 -1.21 5.72 -5.46
C VAL A 123 -0.22 4.87 -6.26
N CYS A 124 0.09 5.35 -7.46
CA CYS A 124 1.20 4.91 -8.28
C CYS A 124 2.37 5.90 -8.13
N GLU A 125 3.39 5.51 -7.38
CA GLU A 125 4.59 6.32 -7.17
C GLU A 125 5.66 6.00 -8.22
N ILE A 126 6.01 7.02 -9.01
CA ILE A 126 6.76 6.86 -10.26
C ILE A 126 8.28 7.13 -10.12
N GLY A 127 8.77 7.35 -8.91
CA GLY A 127 10.18 7.65 -8.63
C GLY A 127 11.13 6.51 -9.01
N THR A 128 12.41 6.83 -9.06
CA THR A 128 13.48 5.93 -9.48
C THR A 128 13.79 4.86 -8.43
N GLN A 129 13.65 5.17 -7.14
CA GLN A 129 13.91 4.22 -6.06
C GLN A 129 12.83 3.13 -6.02
N VAL A 130 13.23 1.86 -5.86
CA VAL A 130 12.30 0.78 -5.50
C VAL A 130 12.12 0.80 -3.98
N CYS A 131 10.89 1.00 -3.53
CA CYS A 131 10.52 1.05 -2.12
C CYS A 131 10.33 -0.36 -1.54
N PHE A 132 10.06 -0.46 -0.23
CA PHE A 132 9.74 -1.73 0.44
C PHE A 132 8.32 -1.69 1.04
N PRO A 133 7.65 -2.86 1.24
CA PRO A 133 6.33 -2.92 1.85
C PRO A 133 6.34 -2.32 3.27
N GLY A 134 5.35 -1.49 3.57
CA GLY A 134 5.24 -0.75 4.83
C GLY A 134 6.11 0.50 4.94
N GLN A 135 6.86 0.85 3.90
CA GLN A 135 7.56 2.13 3.88
C GLN A 135 6.56 3.29 3.82
N VAL A 136 6.75 4.31 4.66
CA VAL A 136 5.99 5.56 4.57
C VAL A 136 6.87 6.64 3.93
N ILE A 137 6.47 7.12 2.76
CA ILE A 137 7.20 8.12 1.99
C ILE A 137 6.36 9.39 1.80
N GLN A 138 7.04 10.51 1.57
CA GLN A 138 6.39 11.78 1.27
C GLN A 138 6.35 11.95 -0.25
N VAL A 139 5.17 12.16 -0.80
CA VAL A 139 4.96 12.22 -2.25
C VAL A 139 4.32 13.55 -2.67
N LYS A 140 4.70 13.99 -3.86
CA LYS A 140 4.06 15.09 -4.57
C LYS A 140 3.12 14.52 -5.62
N VAL A 141 1.85 14.92 -5.54
CA VAL A 141 0.80 14.53 -6.49
C VAL A 141 0.98 15.27 -7.81
N LEU A 142 0.83 14.55 -8.92
CA LEU A 142 1.02 15.04 -10.29
C LEU A 142 -0.27 14.99 -11.12
N GLY A 143 -1.13 14.01 -10.85
CA GLY A 143 -2.42 13.81 -11.53
C GLY A 143 -3.15 12.58 -11.00
N ILE A 144 -4.22 12.16 -11.67
CA ILE A 144 -5.05 11.01 -11.26
C ILE A 144 -5.73 10.36 -12.46
N LEU A 145 -5.96 9.06 -12.39
CA LEU A 145 -6.70 8.25 -13.37
C LEU A 145 -7.98 7.69 -12.73
N ALA A 146 -9.10 7.76 -13.45
CA ALA A 146 -10.37 7.22 -13.03
C ALA A 146 -10.53 5.78 -13.56
N MET A 147 -10.20 4.76 -12.76
CA MET A 147 -10.48 3.36 -13.14
C MET A 147 -11.86 2.96 -12.63
N ILE A 148 -12.55 2.13 -13.42
CA ILE A 148 -13.78 1.46 -13.00
C ILE A 148 -13.44 -0.03 -12.89
N ASP A 149 -13.33 -0.51 -11.65
CA ASP A 149 -12.99 -1.89 -11.31
C ASP A 149 -14.27 -2.66 -10.97
N GLU A 150 -14.71 -3.56 -11.85
CA GLU A 150 -15.88 -4.41 -11.62
C GLU A 150 -17.18 -3.67 -11.23
N GLY A 151 -17.30 -2.40 -11.65
CA GLY A 151 -18.46 -1.54 -11.39
C GLY A 151 -18.25 -0.55 -10.25
N GLU A 152 -17.11 -0.60 -9.56
CA GLU A 152 -16.72 0.29 -8.49
C GLU A 152 -15.76 1.37 -9.02
N MET A 153 -15.85 2.56 -8.44
CA MET A 153 -14.92 3.65 -8.67
C MET A 153 -13.64 3.34 -7.90
N ASP A 154 -12.53 3.37 -8.61
CA ASP A 154 -11.20 3.09 -8.07
C ASP A 154 -10.21 4.13 -8.62
N TRP A 155 -9.88 5.15 -7.82
CA TRP A 155 -9.03 6.25 -8.26
C TRP A 155 -7.54 5.93 -8.11
N LYS A 156 -6.77 6.12 -9.19
CA LYS A 156 -5.32 5.91 -9.20
C LYS A 156 -4.57 7.23 -9.23
N VAL A 157 -4.09 7.70 -8.09
CA VAL A 157 -3.25 8.90 -7.98
C VAL A 157 -1.88 8.65 -8.59
N ILE A 158 -1.39 9.58 -9.42
CA ILE A 158 -0.02 9.56 -9.92
C ILE A 158 0.80 10.53 -9.08
N ALA A 159 1.84 10.02 -8.43
CA ALA A 159 2.69 10.80 -7.54
C ALA A 159 4.16 10.45 -7.71
N ILE A 160 5.04 11.31 -7.19
CA ILE A 160 6.48 11.05 -7.12
C ILE A 160 6.99 11.33 -5.72
N ASN A 161 7.89 10.49 -5.21
CA ASN A 161 8.60 10.72 -3.96
C ASN A 161 9.28 12.09 -3.98
N ALA A 162 9.02 12.92 -2.97
CA ALA A 162 9.53 14.28 -2.88
C ALA A 162 11.06 14.35 -2.81
N LYS A 163 11.72 13.24 -2.42
CA LYS A 163 13.17 13.10 -2.37
C LYS A 163 13.77 12.57 -3.68
N ASP A 164 12.96 12.20 -4.66
CA ASP A 164 13.46 11.75 -5.95
C ASP A 164 14.20 12.90 -6.68
N PRO A 165 15.35 12.64 -7.31
CA PRO A 165 16.09 13.68 -8.04
C PRO A 165 15.27 14.41 -9.13
N ASP A 166 14.31 13.72 -9.75
CA ASP A 166 13.43 14.29 -10.77
C ASP A 166 12.23 15.03 -10.19
N ALA A 167 11.95 14.90 -8.88
CA ALA A 167 10.76 15.47 -8.27
C ALA A 167 10.65 16.98 -8.54
N LYS A 168 11.76 17.72 -8.49
CA LYS A 168 11.79 19.17 -8.80
C LYS A 168 11.31 19.51 -10.22
N ASN A 169 11.50 18.60 -11.18
CA ASN A 169 11.18 18.80 -12.59
C ASN A 169 9.75 18.35 -12.95
N LEU A 170 9.12 17.52 -12.11
CA LEU A 170 7.78 16.99 -12.35
C LEU A 170 6.79 17.68 -11.43
N ASN A 171 5.99 18.61 -11.95
CA ASN A 171 5.02 19.39 -11.17
C ASN A 171 3.56 19.18 -11.62
N SER A 172 3.37 18.53 -12.76
CA SER A 172 2.09 18.21 -13.36
C SER A 172 2.15 16.88 -14.10
N ILE A 173 0.97 16.35 -14.45
CA ILE A 173 0.85 15.16 -15.29
C ILE A 173 1.45 15.37 -16.69
N GLU A 174 1.44 16.60 -17.21
CA GLU A 174 2.05 16.94 -18.49
C GLU A 174 3.58 16.84 -18.46
N ASP A 175 4.20 17.16 -17.33
CA ASP A 175 5.65 17.00 -17.17
C ASP A 175 6.03 15.51 -17.22
N VAL A 176 5.18 14.63 -16.67
CA VAL A 176 5.36 13.18 -16.79
C VAL A 176 5.26 12.76 -18.26
N ARG A 177 4.23 13.21 -18.98
CA ARG A 177 4.05 12.89 -20.41
C ARG A 177 5.24 13.31 -21.26
N LYS A 178 5.82 14.49 -20.98
CA LYS A 178 6.99 15.03 -21.70
C LYS A 178 8.29 14.33 -21.35
N SER A 179 8.55 14.13 -20.06
CA SER A 179 9.83 13.59 -19.58
C SER A 179 9.92 12.06 -19.67
N ARG A 180 8.78 11.37 -19.65
CA ARG A 180 8.67 9.90 -19.63
C ARG A 180 7.63 9.42 -20.65
N PRO A 181 7.89 9.59 -21.97
CA PRO A 181 6.96 9.19 -23.02
C PRO A 181 6.57 7.72 -22.90
N GLY A 182 5.28 7.41 -23.04
CA GLY A 182 4.75 6.05 -22.95
C GLY A 182 4.45 5.56 -21.53
N HIS A 183 4.90 6.27 -20.48
CA HIS A 183 4.70 5.81 -19.10
C HIS A 183 3.22 5.85 -18.69
N LEU A 184 2.50 6.92 -19.03
CA LEU A 184 1.07 7.07 -18.72
C LEU A 184 0.21 6.11 -19.54
N GLU A 185 0.58 5.89 -20.79
CA GLU A 185 -0.07 4.91 -21.67
C GLU A 185 0.11 3.49 -21.14
N ALA A 186 1.32 3.16 -20.65
CA ALA A 186 1.59 1.89 -19.97
C ALA A 186 0.78 1.74 -18.66
N THR A 187 0.57 2.82 -17.91
CA THR A 187 -0.32 2.80 -16.73
C THR A 187 -1.75 2.43 -17.07
N VAL A 188 -2.31 3.05 -18.10
CA VAL A 188 -3.65 2.73 -18.56
C VAL A 188 -3.72 1.29 -19.08
N ASP A 189 -2.71 0.84 -19.84
CA ASP A 189 -2.67 -0.53 -20.37
C ASP A 189 -2.59 -1.59 -19.26
N TRP A 190 -1.75 -1.35 -18.25
CA TRP A 190 -1.59 -2.24 -17.11
C TRP A 190 -2.92 -2.40 -16.36
N PHE A 191 -3.55 -1.29 -15.96
CA PHE A 191 -4.81 -1.31 -15.22
C PHE A 191 -5.98 -1.85 -16.05
N ARG A 192 -5.96 -1.67 -17.37
CA ARG A 192 -6.95 -2.26 -18.28
C ARG A 192 -6.88 -3.79 -18.23
N LYS A 193 -5.68 -4.35 -18.25
CA LYS A 193 -5.46 -5.78 -18.52
C LYS A 193 -5.10 -6.62 -17.31
N TYR A 194 -4.74 -6.05 -16.16
CA TYR A 194 -4.12 -6.79 -15.05
C TYR A 194 -4.90 -8.02 -14.54
N LYS A 195 -6.23 -8.04 -14.72
CA LYS A 195 -7.10 -9.17 -14.36
C LYS A 195 -7.53 -10.06 -15.53
N VAL A 196 -7.15 -9.75 -16.77
CA VAL A 196 -7.45 -10.59 -17.94
C VAL A 196 -6.88 -12.01 -17.78
N PRO A 197 -5.65 -12.21 -17.27
CA PRO A 197 -5.13 -13.55 -16.97
C PRO A 197 -5.91 -14.30 -15.89
N ASP A 198 -6.66 -13.60 -15.03
CA ASP A 198 -7.57 -14.20 -14.04
C ASP A 198 -8.93 -14.60 -14.65
N GLY A 199 -9.12 -14.42 -15.96
CA GLY A 199 -10.39 -14.67 -16.66
C GLY A 199 -11.44 -13.57 -16.45
N LYS A 200 -11.03 -12.38 -16.00
CA LYS A 200 -11.91 -11.21 -15.86
C LYS A 200 -11.89 -10.36 -17.14
N PRO A 201 -12.95 -9.56 -17.41
CA PRO A 201 -12.93 -8.60 -18.50
C PRO A 201 -11.87 -7.51 -18.28
N GLU A 202 -11.56 -6.78 -19.33
CA GLU A 202 -10.77 -5.55 -19.22
C GLU A 202 -11.52 -4.51 -18.36
N ASN A 203 -10.77 -3.79 -17.52
CA ASN A 203 -11.34 -2.69 -16.75
C ASN A 203 -11.64 -1.49 -17.64
N GLN A 204 -12.63 -0.69 -17.23
CA GLN A 204 -13.03 0.53 -17.92
C GLN A 204 -12.46 1.76 -17.20
N PHE A 205 -12.58 2.93 -17.82
CA PHE A 205 -12.07 4.17 -17.26
C PHE A 205 -13.05 5.32 -17.47
N GLY A 206 -13.17 6.17 -16.45
CA GLY A 206 -13.80 7.48 -16.59
C GLY A 206 -12.99 8.38 -17.53
N PHE A 207 -13.61 9.45 -18.03
CA PHE A 207 -12.98 10.44 -18.92
C PHE A 207 -12.25 9.82 -20.12
N ASN A 208 -12.73 8.70 -20.66
CA ASN A 208 -12.08 7.95 -21.74
C ASN A 208 -10.61 7.56 -21.43
N GLY A 209 -10.27 7.31 -20.17
CA GLY A 209 -8.91 6.94 -19.74
C GLY A 209 -7.92 8.09 -19.73
N GLN A 210 -8.39 9.34 -19.81
CA GLN A 210 -7.53 10.52 -19.68
C GLN A 210 -7.16 10.77 -18.22
N PHE A 211 -5.88 11.05 -17.99
CA PHE A 211 -5.45 11.54 -16.68
C PHE A 211 -5.95 12.96 -16.45
N LYS A 212 -6.44 13.21 -15.24
CA LYS A 212 -6.75 14.56 -14.76
C LYS A 212 -5.52 15.16 -14.07
N ASP A 213 -5.49 16.48 -14.04
CA ASP A 213 -4.36 17.22 -13.48
C ASP A 213 -4.27 17.10 -11.94
N LYS A 214 -3.22 17.72 -11.40
CA LYS A 214 -2.93 17.77 -9.97
C LYS A 214 -4.07 18.39 -9.16
N ASP A 215 -4.70 19.46 -9.65
CA ASP A 215 -5.72 20.17 -8.87
C ASP A 215 -6.99 19.33 -8.75
N PHE A 216 -7.37 18.65 -9.83
CA PHE A 216 -8.43 17.65 -9.81
C PHE A 216 -8.08 16.50 -8.85
N ALA A 217 -6.86 15.94 -8.94
CA ALA A 217 -6.41 14.88 -8.05
C ALA A 217 -6.51 15.29 -6.57
N VAL A 218 -6.03 16.48 -6.22
CA VAL A 218 -6.11 17.03 -4.86
C VAL A 218 -7.55 17.23 -4.41
N LYS A 219 -8.47 17.59 -5.31
CA LYS A 219 -9.90 17.68 -4.98
C LYS A 219 -10.49 16.31 -4.64
N ILE A 220 -10.16 15.27 -5.40
CA ILE A 220 -10.61 13.89 -5.11
C ILE A 220 -10.03 13.41 -3.77
N ILE A 221 -8.72 13.59 -3.54
CA ILE A 221 -8.07 13.24 -2.27
C ILE A 221 -8.72 13.95 -1.09
N LYS A 222 -9.10 15.23 -1.23
CA LYS A 222 -9.84 15.95 -0.19
C LYS A 222 -11.22 15.33 0.06
N SER A 223 -11.93 14.94 -1.00
CA SER A 223 -13.24 14.30 -0.86
C SER A 223 -13.15 12.97 -0.12
N THR A 224 -12.21 12.10 -0.50
CA THR A 224 -12.00 10.80 0.16
C THR A 224 -11.48 10.96 1.58
N HIS A 225 -10.74 12.04 1.88
CA HIS A 225 -10.39 12.40 3.26
C HIS A 225 -11.60 12.80 4.09
N GLU A 226 -12.55 13.57 3.54
CA GLU A 226 -13.79 13.91 4.27
C GLU A 226 -14.68 12.68 4.50
N HIS A 227 -14.73 11.75 3.53
CA HIS A 227 -15.40 10.46 3.73
C HIS A 227 -14.74 9.66 4.87
N TRP A 228 -13.40 9.57 4.88
CA TRP A 228 -12.66 8.94 5.97
C TRP A 228 -12.93 9.63 7.32
N ARG A 229 -13.00 10.96 7.36
CA ARG A 229 -13.32 11.69 8.59
C ARG A 229 -14.69 11.29 9.13
N ALA A 230 -15.70 11.22 8.26
CA ALA A 230 -17.04 10.76 8.64
C ALA A 230 -17.01 9.30 9.15
N LEU A 231 -16.22 8.44 8.51
CA LEU A 231 -16.00 7.05 8.91
C LEU A 231 -15.43 6.95 10.34
N VAL A 232 -14.28 7.57 10.62
CA VAL A 232 -13.62 7.45 11.94
C VAL A 232 -14.35 8.21 13.05
N GLN A 233 -15.30 9.07 12.71
CA GLN A 233 -16.22 9.74 13.63
C GLN A 233 -17.57 9.01 13.79
N LYS A 234 -17.73 7.83 13.16
CA LYS A 234 -18.97 7.03 13.20
C LYS A 234 -20.21 7.79 12.71
N GLN A 235 -20.03 8.66 11.72
CA GLN A 235 -21.11 9.43 11.08
C GLN A 235 -21.68 8.76 9.82
N THR A 236 -21.07 7.66 9.39
CA THR A 236 -21.50 6.83 8.26
C THR A 236 -21.37 5.35 8.60
N ASN A 237 -22.01 4.48 7.81
CA ASN A 237 -21.86 3.04 7.95
C ASN A 237 -20.44 2.65 7.54
N SER A 238 -19.73 1.91 8.40
CA SER A 238 -18.33 1.59 8.16
C SER A 238 -18.09 0.57 7.05
N GLY A 239 -19.11 -0.07 6.48
CA GLY A 239 -18.88 -1.09 5.42
C GLY A 239 -18.03 -2.28 5.90
N GLY A 240 -17.99 -2.52 7.22
CA GLY A 240 -17.14 -3.53 7.84
C GLY A 240 -15.67 -3.11 8.05
N ILE A 241 -15.32 -1.85 7.79
CA ILE A 241 -14.00 -1.29 8.07
C ILE A 241 -13.75 -1.27 9.58
N GLU A 242 -12.58 -1.76 9.97
CA GLU A 242 -12.08 -1.73 11.34
C GLU A 242 -11.40 -0.38 11.59
N CYS A 243 -12.04 0.43 12.45
CA CYS A 243 -11.69 1.84 12.67
C CYS A 243 -10.77 2.06 13.90
N LYS A 244 -10.33 0.99 14.59
CA LYS A 244 -9.44 1.09 15.75
C LYS A 244 -8.20 1.93 15.42
N ASN A 245 -8.00 2.98 16.20
CA ASN A 245 -6.90 3.94 16.05
C ASN A 245 -6.40 4.41 17.42
N ILE A 246 -5.31 5.17 17.44
CA ILE A 246 -4.65 5.59 18.70
C ILE A 246 -4.49 7.10 18.78
N SER A 247 -4.54 7.79 17.64
CA SER A 247 -4.22 9.21 17.54
C SER A 247 -5.35 10.07 16.97
N CYS A 248 -6.40 9.49 16.38
CA CYS A 248 -7.49 10.29 15.82
C CYS A 248 -8.27 10.98 16.94
N CYS A 249 -8.25 12.31 16.93
CA CYS A 249 -9.01 13.12 17.89
C CYS A 249 -10.52 12.91 17.68
N GLU A 250 -11.28 12.86 18.77
CA GLU A 250 -12.74 12.67 18.75
C GLU A 250 -13.24 11.35 18.12
N SER A 251 -12.36 10.41 17.78
CA SER A 251 -12.78 9.11 17.27
C SER A 251 -13.29 8.23 18.42
N PRO A 252 -14.53 7.69 18.35
CA PRO A 252 -15.03 6.75 19.35
C PRO A 252 -14.32 5.38 19.29
N PHE A 253 -13.46 5.16 18.30
CA PHE A 253 -12.69 3.92 18.10
C PHE A 253 -11.26 4.02 18.65
N LYS A 254 -10.94 5.12 19.33
CA LYS A 254 -9.61 5.33 19.90
C LYS A 254 -9.34 4.30 21.00
N CYS A 255 -8.20 3.65 20.94
CA CYS A 255 -7.71 2.69 21.93
C CYS A 255 -6.42 3.18 22.59
N SER A 256 -6.08 2.54 23.71
CA SER A 256 -4.82 2.75 24.43
C SER A 256 -3.65 2.06 23.71
N ALA A 257 -2.43 2.51 24.04
CA ALA A 257 -1.21 1.90 23.51
C ALA A 257 -1.02 0.44 23.96
N ASP A 258 -1.58 0.06 25.11
CA ASP A 258 -1.52 -1.32 25.61
C ASP A 258 -2.53 -2.20 24.87
N GLU A 259 -3.76 -1.75 24.65
CA GLU A 259 -4.73 -2.49 23.80
C GLU A 259 -4.21 -2.69 22.37
N ALA A 260 -3.49 -1.72 21.83
CA ALA A 260 -2.84 -1.85 20.53
C ALA A 260 -1.70 -2.90 20.55
N ARG A 261 -0.95 -2.97 21.65
CA ARG A 261 0.10 -3.97 21.84
C ARG A 261 -0.49 -5.37 21.93
N ASP A 262 -1.57 -5.54 22.69
CA ASP A 262 -2.27 -6.82 22.84
C ASP A 262 -2.74 -7.39 21.50
N VAL A 263 -3.22 -6.52 20.59
CA VAL A 263 -3.59 -6.92 19.22
C VAL A 263 -2.40 -7.53 18.47
N VAL A 264 -1.22 -6.93 18.56
CA VAL A 264 -0.03 -7.40 17.83
C VAL A 264 0.59 -8.63 18.48
N GLU A 265 0.56 -8.72 19.82
CA GLU A 265 1.10 -9.86 20.58
C GLU A 265 0.22 -11.11 20.44
N ALA A 266 -1.08 -10.95 20.17
CA ALA A 266 -1.96 -12.08 19.85
C ALA A 266 -1.58 -12.78 18.52
N VAL A 267 -0.84 -12.09 17.62
CA VAL A 267 -0.34 -12.67 16.38
C VAL A 267 1.03 -13.31 16.63
N ARG A 268 1.15 -14.60 16.27
CA ARG A 268 2.39 -15.36 16.49
C ARG A 268 3.59 -14.68 15.82
N THR A 269 4.68 -14.56 16.57
CA THR A 269 5.99 -14.21 16.04
C THR A 269 6.54 -15.35 15.20
N PHE A 270 7.13 -15.03 14.06
CA PHE A 270 8.00 -15.98 13.36
C PHE A 270 9.28 -16.16 14.16
N ILE A 271 9.44 -17.33 14.79
CA ILE A 271 10.72 -17.72 15.36
C ILE A 271 11.52 -18.41 14.24
N CYS A 272 12.52 -17.72 13.71
CA CYS A 272 13.54 -18.38 12.90
C CYS A 272 14.34 -19.29 13.83
N SER A 273 13.99 -20.58 13.89
CA SER A 273 14.73 -21.55 14.70
C SER A 273 16.10 -21.81 14.05
N CYS A 274 17.11 -21.01 14.40
CA CYS A 274 18.50 -21.43 14.26
C CYS A 274 18.75 -22.54 15.29
N PHE A 275 18.69 -23.81 14.85
CA PHE A 275 19.17 -24.92 15.67
C PHE A 275 20.71 -24.87 15.71
N THR A 276 21.27 -24.49 16.85
CA THR A 276 22.65 -24.83 17.19
C THR A 276 22.67 -26.26 17.71
N MET A 277 23.03 -27.22 16.84
CA MET A 277 23.27 -28.59 17.28
C MET A 277 24.71 -28.70 17.79
N THR A 278 24.88 -28.75 19.11
CA THR A 278 26.19 -29.02 19.71
C THR A 278 26.48 -30.52 19.58
N ILE A 279 27.24 -30.91 18.55
CA ILE A 279 27.95 -32.19 18.57
C ILE A 279 29.29 -31.93 19.28
N ALA A 280 29.65 -32.81 20.22
CA ALA A 280 30.82 -32.71 21.08
C ALA A 280 32.03 -32.01 20.42
N ASN A 281 32.41 -30.86 20.99
CA ASN A 281 33.63 -30.08 20.72
C ASN A 281 33.84 -29.50 19.30
N THR A 282 32.79 -29.19 18.53
CA THR A 282 32.94 -28.33 17.34
C THR A 282 31.77 -27.37 17.19
N ILE A 283 32.05 -26.07 17.08
CA ILE A 283 31.03 -25.05 16.76
C ILE A 283 30.80 -25.10 15.25
N ILE A 284 29.68 -25.66 14.82
CA ILE A 284 29.23 -25.60 13.42
C ILE A 284 28.07 -24.63 13.34
N ALA A 285 28.28 -23.48 12.69
CA ALA A 285 27.20 -22.54 12.37
C ALA A 285 26.56 -22.98 11.04
N TYR A 286 25.27 -23.35 11.07
CA TYR A 286 24.51 -23.64 9.86
C TYR A 286 23.75 -22.39 9.42
N LYS A 287 23.83 -22.06 8.13
CA LYS A 287 22.94 -21.12 7.46
C LYS A 287 22.11 -21.90 6.45
N THR A 288 20.85 -22.17 6.76
CA THR A 288 19.91 -22.77 5.81
C THR A 288 19.55 -21.73 4.74
N VAL A 289 19.82 -22.04 3.47
CA VAL A 289 19.29 -21.33 2.31
C VAL A 289 18.47 -22.35 1.54
N SER A 290 17.19 -22.05 1.34
CA SER A 290 16.27 -22.86 0.54
C SER A 290 16.75 -22.94 -0.91
N GLU A 291 16.84 -24.17 -1.42
CA GLU A 291 16.86 -24.62 -2.82
C GLU A 291 17.55 -23.69 -3.84
N LEU A 292 18.87 -23.87 -4.00
CA LEU A 292 19.57 -24.11 -5.29
C LEU A 292 21.10 -24.03 -5.05
N GLY A 293 21.76 -25.20 -4.95
CA GLY A 293 23.22 -25.39 -5.12
C GLY A 293 24.14 -24.81 -4.04
N VAL A 294 24.64 -25.64 -3.13
CA VAL A 294 25.68 -25.26 -2.15
C VAL A 294 27.07 -25.71 -2.60
N VAL A 295 28.01 -24.75 -2.63
CA VAL A 295 29.46 -24.99 -2.51
C VAL A 295 29.81 -24.92 -1.02
N ILE A 296 30.37 -26.00 -0.48
CA ILE A 296 30.82 -26.08 0.91
C ILE A 296 32.24 -25.51 0.98
N VAL A 297 32.46 -24.46 1.78
CA VAL A 297 33.80 -24.01 2.16
C VAL A 297 33.96 -24.29 3.65
N LEU A 298 34.82 -25.26 3.97
CA LEU A 298 35.22 -25.57 5.34
C LEU A 298 36.40 -24.66 5.72
N TYR A 299 36.25 -23.91 6.81
CA TYR A 299 37.41 -23.32 7.50
C TYR A 299 37.66 -24.15 8.77
N ASN A 300 38.85 -24.74 8.86
CA ASN A 300 39.36 -25.20 10.15
C ASN A 300 39.85 -23.96 10.91
N ILE A 301 39.34 -23.77 12.13
CA ILE A 301 39.95 -22.89 13.14
C ILE A 301 40.70 -23.79 14.12
#